data_AF-A0A7L0EZB2-F1
#
_entry.id   AF-A0A7L0EZB2-F1
#
_cell.length_a   1.000
_cell.length_b   1.000
_cell.length_c   1.000
_cell.angle_alpha   90.00
_cell.angle_beta   90.00
_cell.angle_gamma   90.00
#
_symmetry.space_group_name_H-M   'P 1'
#
loop_
_entity.id
_entity.type
_entity.pdbx_description
1 polymer ?
#
loop_
_entity_poly.entity_id
_entity_poly.type
_entity_poly.pdbx_seq_one_letter_code
_entity_poly.pdbx_strand_id
1 'polypeptide(L)'
;MPVKNRYNLVDDGCDSRVPLHNEEAFQHGIHFQAKYIGSLDVPRPNSRVEIVAAMRRIRYEFKAKNIKKKKVSIIVSVDGVKVILRKKQKVRLLQLRRGARGQSTRDRKEWTWDESKMVVMHDPVYRIFYVSHDSQDLKIFSYIARDGANNSFRCNVFKSKKKSQAMRVVRTVGQAFEVCHKLSLQHALHNADGQADGASDKSAEEQPLEATARHRRCSPASSQSGSRAETCCPGDVGLNPSLSWSLRSPCPSLCAQDAENCSLHPAGSQQLLSPSSPCSSASITPLASQHCLQLLQQQLLQQQQQTQVAVAQVQLLKDQLAAETAARIEAQARVRQLLLTNRDLLQHVSLLVRQLTVLEAR
;
A
#
# COMPACT_ATOMS: atom_id res chain seq x y z
N MET A 1 42.18 12.16 -42.90
CA MET A 1 40.96 11.43 -42.49
C MET A 1 40.79 11.57 -40.97
N PRO A 2 39.77 12.29 -40.47
CA PRO A 2 39.54 12.40 -39.02
C PRO A 2 39.06 11.05 -38.44
N VAL A 3 39.51 10.74 -37.21
CA VAL A 3 39.30 9.44 -36.58
C VAL A 3 37.87 9.31 -36.04
N LYS A 4 37.15 8.24 -36.43
CA LYS A 4 35.81 7.95 -35.91
C LYS A 4 35.90 7.59 -34.41
N ASN A 5 35.50 8.53 -33.57
CA ASN A 5 35.54 8.39 -32.11
C ASN A 5 34.56 7.28 -31.67
N ARG A 6 35.00 6.34 -30.82
CA ARG A 6 34.24 5.10 -30.51
C ARG A 6 33.12 5.28 -29.48
N TYR A 7 32.45 6.42 -29.50
CA TYR A 7 31.16 6.63 -28.84
C TYR A 7 30.03 6.28 -29.81
N ASN A 8 29.83 4.97 -30.04
CA ASN A 8 28.53 4.48 -30.48
C ASN A 8 27.56 4.70 -29.31
N LEU A 9 27.00 5.92 -29.27
CA LEU A 9 25.86 6.23 -28.44
C LEU A 9 24.80 5.16 -28.69
N VAL A 10 24.17 4.67 -27.63
CA VAL A 10 23.20 3.59 -27.79
C VAL A 10 22.07 4.09 -28.69
N ASP A 11 21.73 3.30 -29.70
CA ASP A 11 20.48 3.42 -30.44
C ASP A 11 19.29 3.07 -29.52
N ASP A 12 18.99 3.98 -28.60
CA ASP A 12 17.77 4.00 -27.80
C ASP A 12 16.70 4.81 -28.58
N GLY A 13 16.50 4.47 -29.87
CA GLY A 13 15.56 5.08 -30.84
C GLY A 13 14.06 4.92 -30.53
N CYS A 14 13.70 5.04 -29.26
CA CYS A 14 12.34 5.08 -28.76
C CYS A 14 12.34 6.08 -27.60
N ASP A 15 11.99 7.34 -27.87
CA ASP A 15 12.00 8.44 -26.88
C ASP A 15 11.35 7.98 -25.57
N SER A 16 12.01 8.26 -24.45
CA SER A 16 11.54 7.91 -23.11
C SER A 16 10.21 8.56 -22.75
N ARG A 17 9.87 9.69 -23.37
CA ARG A 17 8.62 10.44 -23.19
C ARG A 17 7.39 9.75 -23.79
N VAL A 18 7.57 8.87 -24.78
CA VAL A 18 6.45 8.25 -25.50
C VAL A 18 5.88 7.07 -24.69
N PRO A 19 4.55 6.98 -24.48
CA PRO A 19 3.90 5.79 -23.91
C PRO A 19 4.26 4.53 -24.70
N LEU A 20 4.69 3.47 -24.01
CA LEU A 20 5.16 2.23 -24.65
C LEU A 20 4.04 1.19 -24.81
N HIS A 21 2.94 1.42 -24.10
CA HIS A 21 1.72 0.63 -24.06
C HIS A 21 0.51 1.57 -23.85
N ASN A 22 -0.63 1.30 -24.48
CA ASN A 22 -1.89 2.00 -24.22
C ASN A 22 -2.36 1.75 -22.77
N GLU A 23 -3.13 2.66 -22.20
CA GLU A 23 -3.56 2.57 -20.80
C GLU A 23 -4.43 1.32 -20.54
N GLU A 24 -5.30 0.95 -21.49
CA GLU A 24 -6.10 -0.30 -21.50
C GLU A 24 -5.27 -1.59 -21.39
N ALA A 25 -4.00 -1.57 -21.80
CA ALA A 25 -3.12 -2.74 -21.66
C ALA A 25 -2.78 -3.03 -20.18
N PHE A 26 -2.94 -2.06 -19.29
CA PHE A 26 -2.69 -2.21 -17.86
C PHE A 26 -3.91 -2.77 -17.10
N GLN A 27 -5.14 -2.70 -17.62
CA GLN A 27 -6.25 -3.54 -17.13
C GLN A 27 -5.95 -5.02 -17.41
N HIS A 28 -5.55 -5.35 -18.63
CA HIS A 28 -5.32 -6.74 -19.07
C HIS A 28 -4.03 -7.37 -18.53
N GLY A 29 -3.04 -6.54 -18.19
CA GLY A 29 -1.76 -6.95 -17.64
C GLY A 29 -0.70 -7.27 -18.70
N ILE A 30 0.48 -6.68 -18.57
CA ILE A 30 1.54 -6.76 -19.57
C ILE A 30 2.57 -7.83 -19.17
N HIS A 31 2.66 -8.91 -19.96
CA HIS A 31 3.40 -10.13 -19.61
C HIS A 31 4.87 -10.13 -20.09
N PHE A 32 5.82 -10.25 -19.16
CA PHE A 32 7.26 -10.33 -19.44
C PHE A 32 7.89 -11.65 -18.94
N GLN A 33 8.70 -12.30 -19.78
CA GLN A 33 9.35 -13.58 -19.47
C GLN A 33 10.79 -13.41 -18.94
N ALA A 34 11.01 -13.58 -17.64
CA ALA A 34 12.30 -13.36 -16.98
C ALA A 34 12.88 -14.61 -16.30
N LYS A 35 14.14 -14.52 -15.85
CA LYS A 35 14.73 -15.43 -14.86
C LYS A 35 14.86 -14.68 -13.53
N TYR A 36 14.09 -15.08 -12.52
CA TYR A 36 14.24 -14.57 -11.17
C TYR A 36 15.58 -15.03 -10.57
N ILE A 37 16.33 -14.11 -9.98
CA ILE A 37 17.62 -14.40 -9.31
C ILE A 37 17.36 -14.72 -7.86
N GLY A 38 16.69 -13.79 -7.16
CA GLY A 38 16.44 -13.82 -5.74
C GLY A 38 15.96 -12.46 -5.25
N SER A 39 15.61 -12.42 -3.97
CA SER A 39 15.28 -11.21 -3.22
C SER A 39 16.17 -11.13 -2.00
N LEU A 40 16.34 -9.91 -1.48
CA LEU A 40 16.90 -9.64 -0.16
C LEU A 40 16.25 -8.38 0.39
N ASP A 41 16.03 -8.37 1.69
CA ASP A 41 15.56 -7.18 2.40
C ASP A 41 16.73 -6.23 2.63
N VAL A 42 16.51 -4.95 2.33
CA VAL A 42 17.53 -3.91 2.34
C VAL A 42 17.08 -2.72 3.20
N PRO A 43 18.01 -1.94 3.77
CA PRO A 43 17.65 -0.64 4.33
C PRO A 43 17.01 0.25 3.26
N ARG A 44 16.21 1.24 3.69
CA ARG A 44 15.59 2.22 2.80
C ARG A 44 16.67 2.87 1.92
N PRO A 45 16.65 2.69 0.58
CA PRO A 45 17.69 3.20 -0.28
C PRO A 45 17.50 4.69 -0.52
N ASN A 46 18.54 5.48 -0.25
CA ASN A 46 18.54 6.93 -0.43
C ASN A 46 19.22 7.36 -1.74
N SER A 47 20.09 6.53 -2.31
CA SER A 47 20.80 6.81 -3.57
C SER A 47 20.69 5.71 -4.61
N ARG A 48 20.85 6.08 -5.89
CA ARG A 48 21.00 5.13 -7.01
C ARG A 48 22.21 4.19 -6.85
N VAL A 49 23.24 4.63 -6.10
CA VAL A 49 24.44 3.83 -5.82
C VAL A 49 24.13 2.68 -4.89
N GLU A 50 23.40 2.91 -3.79
CA GLU A 50 22.92 1.86 -2.87
C GLU A 50 22.06 0.82 -3.60
N ILE A 51 21.15 1.28 -4.48
CA ILE A 51 20.27 0.40 -5.25
C ILE A 51 21.10 -0.53 -6.15
N VAL A 52 22.06 0.00 -6.90
CA VAL A 52 22.94 -0.80 -7.76
C VAL A 52 23.86 -1.72 -6.92
N ALA A 53 24.32 -1.28 -5.75
CA ALA A 53 25.09 -2.10 -4.81
C ALA A 53 24.26 -3.29 -4.29
N ALA A 54 23.01 -3.05 -3.87
CA ALA A 54 22.07 -4.09 -3.45
C ALA A 54 21.77 -5.10 -4.56
N MET A 55 21.47 -4.63 -5.78
CA MET A 55 21.28 -5.49 -6.96
C MET A 55 22.50 -6.40 -7.19
N ARG A 56 23.71 -5.85 -7.07
CA ARG A 56 24.97 -6.58 -7.27
C ARG A 56 25.25 -7.57 -6.14
N ARG A 57 25.00 -7.19 -4.88
CA ARG A 57 25.07 -8.09 -3.70
C ARG A 57 24.20 -9.31 -3.92
N ILE A 58 22.90 -9.13 -4.18
CA ILE A 58 21.95 -10.21 -4.43
C ILE A 58 22.40 -11.07 -5.63
N ARG A 59 22.84 -10.43 -6.72
CA ARG A 59 23.33 -11.14 -7.93
C ARG A 59 24.53 -12.03 -7.65
N TYR A 60 25.47 -11.61 -6.82
CA TYR A 60 26.69 -12.34 -6.51
C TYR A 60 26.49 -13.37 -5.40
N GLU A 61 25.71 -13.06 -4.37
CA GLU A 61 25.39 -13.97 -3.27
C GLU A 61 24.63 -15.21 -3.78
N PHE A 62 23.59 -15.03 -4.59
CA PHE A 62 22.85 -16.15 -5.21
C PHE A 62 23.68 -16.89 -6.27
N LYS A 63 24.74 -16.27 -6.85
CA LYS A 63 25.71 -16.95 -7.71
C LYS A 63 26.65 -17.83 -6.87
N ALA A 64 27.19 -17.32 -5.77
CA ALA A 64 28.09 -18.05 -4.87
C ALA A 64 27.39 -19.23 -4.19
N LYS A 65 26.15 -19.03 -3.71
CA LYS A 65 25.27 -20.08 -3.17
C LYS A 65 24.76 -21.08 -4.24
N ASN A 66 25.23 -20.98 -5.50
CA ASN A 66 24.86 -21.84 -6.64
C ASN A 66 23.33 -21.96 -6.91
N ILE A 67 22.55 -20.97 -6.50
CA ILE A 67 21.08 -21.03 -6.57
C ILE A 67 20.61 -20.88 -8.02
N LYS A 68 19.93 -21.92 -8.53
CA LYS A 68 19.48 -22.00 -9.93
C LYS A 68 18.28 -21.05 -10.16
N LYS A 69 18.54 -20.00 -10.93
CA LYS A 69 17.59 -18.92 -11.30
C LYS A 69 16.26 -19.46 -11.84
N LYS A 70 15.16 -19.16 -11.16
CA LYS A 70 13.80 -19.67 -11.46
C LYS A 70 13.26 -18.99 -12.73
N LYS A 71 12.61 -19.73 -13.64
CA LYS A 71 11.91 -19.13 -14.79
C LYS A 71 10.57 -18.56 -14.32
N VAL A 72 10.31 -17.29 -14.60
CA VAL A 72 9.09 -16.59 -14.17
C VAL A 72 8.40 -15.87 -15.33
N SER A 73 7.11 -15.60 -15.16
CA SER A 73 6.39 -14.54 -15.84
C SER A 73 6.22 -13.41 -14.84
N ILE A 74 6.47 -12.19 -15.27
CA ILE A 74 6.10 -10.97 -14.56
C ILE A 74 4.88 -10.42 -15.31
N ILE A 75 3.86 -9.98 -14.59
CA ILE A 75 2.69 -9.30 -15.12
C ILE A 75 2.68 -7.91 -14.47
N VAL A 76 2.51 -6.87 -15.27
CA VAL A 76 2.40 -5.47 -14.81
C VAL A 76 1.01 -4.98 -15.16
N SER A 77 0.20 -4.64 -14.16
CA SER A 77 -1.18 -4.14 -14.30
C SER A 77 -1.38 -2.88 -13.45
N VAL A 78 -2.59 -2.31 -13.49
CA VAL A 78 -3.01 -1.21 -12.58
C VAL A 78 -3.07 -1.62 -11.10
N ASP A 79 -3.28 -2.91 -10.82
CA ASP A 79 -3.29 -3.51 -9.48
C ASP A 79 -1.87 -3.64 -8.92
N GLY A 80 -0.95 -4.26 -9.67
CA GLY A 80 0.41 -4.47 -9.20
C GLY A 80 1.37 -5.17 -10.16
N VAL A 81 2.50 -5.60 -9.58
CA VAL A 81 3.46 -6.48 -10.22
C VAL A 81 3.31 -7.89 -9.66
N LYS A 82 2.72 -8.77 -10.46
CA LYS A 82 2.49 -10.19 -10.14
C LYS A 82 3.58 -11.06 -10.76
N VAL A 83 4.34 -11.79 -9.94
CA VAL A 83 5.43 -12.66 -10.40
C VAL A 83 5.02 -14.12 -10.24
N ILE A 84 4.95 -14.88 -11.33
CA ILE A 84 4.43 -16.25 -11.38
C ILE A 84 5.50 -17.23 -11.88
N LEU A 85 5.63 -18.39 -11.22
CA LEU A 85 6.51 -19.49 -11.63
C LEU A 85 6.08 -20.12 -12.96
N ARG A 86 7.00 -20.21 -13.94
CA ARG A 86 6.72 -20.90 -15.22
C ARG A 86 7.18 -22.35 -15.18
N LYS A 87 6.24 -23.26 -14.89
CA LYS A 87 6.44 -24.72 -14.91
C LYS A 87 7.02 -25.18 -16.26
N LYS A 88 8.01 -26.08 -16.26
CA LYS A 88 8.48 -26.72 -17.50
C LYS A 88 7.38 -27.65 -18.04
N GLN A 89 7.10 -27.55 -19.35
CA GLN A 89 6.07 -28.31 -20.07
C GLN A 89 6.23 -29.85 -19.96
N LYS A 90 7.41 -30.36 -19.59
CA LYS A 90 7.71 -31.80 -19.39
C LYS A 90 6.74 -32.49 -18.41
N VAL A 91 6.10 -31.77 -17.49
CA VAL A 91 5.09 -32.34 -16.57
C VAL A 91 3.75 -32.63 -17.28
N ARG A 92 3.34 -31.84 -18.30
CA ARG A 92 2.13 -32.14 -19.09
C ARG A 92 2.24 -33.51 -19.79
N LEU A 93 3.41 -33.81 -20.37
CA LEU A 93 3.62 -35.07 -21.10
C LEU A 93 3.68 -36.30 -20.18
N LEU A 94 4.27 -36.18 -18.99
CA LEU A 94 4.35 -37.28 -18.03
C LEU A 94 3.00 -37.62 -17.36
N GLN A 95 2.08 -36.65 -17.26
CA GLN A 95 0.73 -36.91 -16.74
C GLN A 95 -0.21 -37.46 -17.83
N LEU A 96 -0.14 -36.99 -19.08
CA LEU A 96 -0.89 -37.61 -20.19
C LEU A 96 -0.60 -39.10 -20.34
N ARG A 97 0.68 -39.52 -20.26
CA ARG A 97 1.06 -40.95 -20.35
C ARG A 97 0.60 -41.81 -19.16
N ARG A 98 0.08 -41.22 -18.08
CA ARG A 98 -0.55 -41.96 -16.97
C ARG A 98 -2.08 -42.10 -17.10
N GLY A 99 -2.73 -41.29 -17.94
CA GLY A 99 -4.18 -41.40 -18.22
C GLY A 99 -4.55 -42.39 -19.33
N ALA A 100 -3.56 -43.05 -19.95
CA ALA A 100 -3.75 -43.88 -21.15
C ALA A 100 -3.98 -45.38 -20.86
N ARG A 101 -4.48 -45.75 -19.68
CA ARG A 101 -4.84 -47.15 -19.33
C ARG A 101 -6.08 -47.20 -18.43
N GLY A 102 -7.20 -47.63 -19.01
CA GLY A 102 -8.42 -48.04 -18.30
C GLY A 102 -9.48 -46.94 -18.12
N GLN A 103 -10.68 -47.22 -18.65
CA GLN A 103 -12.03 -46.79 -18.21
C GLN A 103 -12.22 -45.31 -17.77
N SER A 104 -12.97 -44.49 -18.51
CA SER A 104 -14.44 -44.49 -18.72
C SER A 104 -15.21 -43.62 -17.70
N THR A 105 -16.24 -42.93 -18.19
CA THR A 105 -17.24 -42.10 -17.47
C THR A 105 -16.79 -40.92 -16.59
N ARG A 106 -17.26 -39.73 -16.97
CA ARG A 106 -17.79 -38.66 -16.10
C ARG A 106 -16.92 -38.09 -14.96
N ASP A 107 -15.62 -37.89 -15.18
CA ASP A 107 -14.92 -36.82 -14.45
C ASP A 107 -13.92 -36.08 -15.36
N ARG A 108 -14.42 -35.11 -16.14
CA ARG A 108 -13.59 -34.18 -16.95
C ARG A 108 -13.00 -33.10 -16.02
N LYS A 109 -12.28 -33.57 -14.99
CA LYS A 109 -11.75 -32.75 -13.91
C LYS A 109 -10.95 -31.58 -14.47
N GLU A 110 -11.43 -30.36 -14.21
CA GLU A 110 -10.92 -29.18 -14.85
C GLU A 110 -9.49 -28.90 -14.38
N TRP A 111 -8.54 -28.89 -15.32
CA TRP A 111 -7.14 -28.58 -15.01
C TRP A 111 -6.93 -27.06 -14.99
N THR A 112 -7.74 -26.36 -14.21
CA THR A 112 -7.51 -24.97 -13.81
C THR A 112 -6.15 -24.89 -13.14
N TRP A 113 -5.24 -24.14 -13.75
CA TRP A 113 -3.90 -23.92 -13.22
C TRP A 113 -4.01 -22.87 -12.11
N ASP A 114 -4.43 -23.32 -10.92
CA ASP A 114 -4.60 -22.51 -9.71
C ASP A 114 -3.43 -21.53 -9.54
N GLU A 115 -3.67 -20.27 -9.93
CA GLU A 115 -2.62 -19.27 -10.09
C GLU A 115 -1.94 -19.00 -8.75
N SER A 116 -2.72 -18.98 -7.67
CA SER A 116 -2.29 -18.79 -6.29
C SER A 116 -1.16 -19.75 -5.91
N LYS A 117 -1.23 -21.00 -6.37
CA LYS A 117 -0.19 -22.03 -6.14
C LYS A 117 1.09 -21.83 -6.99
N MET A 118 1.15 -20.81 -7.85
CA MET A 118 2.34 -20.43 -8.64
C MET A 118 2.78 -18.97 -8.47
N VAL A 119 2.04 -18.12 -7.75
CA VAL A 119 2.50 -16.77 -7.39
C VAL A 119 3.75 -16.88 -6.50
N VAL A 120 4.81 -16.16 -6.87
CA VAL A 120 6.04 -16.00 -6.09
C VAL A 120 5.91 -14.80 -5.15
N MET A 121 5.29 -13.74 -5.65
CA MET A 121 5.06 -12.46 -4.98
C MET A 121 4.01 -11.69 -5.78
N HIS A 122 3.21 -10.89 -5.08
CA HIS A 122 2.35 -9.86 -5.66
C HIS A 122 2.57 -8.59 -4.87
N ASP A 123 3.13 -7.57 -5.52
CA ASP A 123 3.44 -6.28 -4.91
C ASP A 123 2.58 -5.20 -5.61
N PRO A 124 1.55 -4.63 -4.95
CA PRO A 124 0.68 -3.60 -5.54
C PRO A 124 1.44 -2.35 -5.98
N VAL A 125 0.97 -1.65 -7.02
CA VAL A 125 1.72 -0.52 -7.64
C VAL A 125 2.14 0.52 -6.59
N TYR A 126 1.22 0.92 -5.70
CA TYR A 126 1.46 1.90 -4.64
C TYR A 126 2.49 1.47 -3.57
N ARG A 127 2.93 0.21 -3.54
CA ARG A 127 4.00 -0.28 -2.66
C ARG A 127 5.37 -0.36 -3.34
N ILE A 128 5.45 -0.21 -4.66
CA ILE A 128 6.72 -0.29 -5.39
C ILE A 128 7.44 1.06 -5.25
N PHE A 129 8.53 1.09 -4.50
CA PHE A 129 9.29 2.30 -4.19
C PHE A 129 10.22 2.74 -5.34
N TYR A 130 10.78 1.78 -6.08
CA TYR A 130 11.71 2.08 -7.17
C TYR A 130 11.82 0.93 -8.18
N VAL A 131 12.13 1.24 -9.44
CA VAL A 131 12.42 0.26 -10.50
C VAL A 131 13.67 0.67 -11.28
N SER A 132 14.57 -0.28 -11.56
CA SER A 132 15.93 0.03 -12.03
C SER A 132 16.60 -1.09 -12.82
N HIS A 133 17.73 -0.76 -13.48
CA HIS A 133 18.63 -1.69 -14.15
C HIS A 133 20.08 -1.48 -13.70
N ASP A 134 20.90 -2.53 -13.78
CA ASP A 134 22.35 -2.42 -13.51
C ASP A 134 23.05 -1.73 -14.69
N SER A 135 23.80 -0.66 -14.44
CA SER A 135 24.54 0.09 -15.47
C SER A 135 25.56 -0.75 -16.24
N GLN A 136 26.05 -1.87 -15.68
CA GLN A 136 27.05 -2.73 -16.31
C GLN A 136 26.47 -3.98 -17.00
N ASP A 137 25.32 -4.50 -16.53
CA ASP A 137 24.62 -5.63 -17.16
C ASP A 137 23.16 -5.25 -17.35
N LEU A 138 22.89 -4.49 -18.41
CA LEU A 138 21.55 -4.00 -18.81
C LEU A 138 20.55 -5.11 -19.18
N LYS A 139 20.87 -6.38 -18.91
CA LYS A 139 19.93 -7.52 -18.92
C LYS A 139 19.42 -7.83 -17.49
N ILE A 140 20.01 -7.23 -16.46
CA ILE A 140 19.58 -7.28 -15.05
C ILE A 140 18.71 -6.07 -14.77
N PHE A 141 17.57 -6.32 -14.15
CA PHE A 141 16.69 -5.29 -13.61
C PHE A 141 16.15 -5.73 -12.25
N SER A 142 15.68 -4.76 -11.48
CA SER A 142 15.04 -4.98 -10.19
C SER A 142 13.90 -4.00 -9.98
N TYR A 143 13.00 -4.36 -9.08
CA TYR A 143 12.17 -3.40 -8.38
C TYR A 143 12.32 -3.58 -6.87
N ILE A 144 12.01 -2.53 -6.12
CA ILE A 144 12.04 -2.52 -4.67
C ILE A 144 10.61 -2.27 -4.19
N ALA A 145 10.05 -3.18 -3.40
CA ALA A 145 8.74 -3.02 -2.79
C ALA A 145 8.88 -2.74 -1.29
N ARG A 146 8.09 -1.80 -0.77
CA ARG A 146 7.95 -1.57 0.68
C ARG A 146 6.94 -2.57 1.23
N ASP A 147 7.35 -3.35 2.22
CA ASP A 147 6.44 -4.19 2.99
C ASP A 147 5.72 -3.34 4.06
N GLY A 148 4.42 -3.59 4.21
CA GLY A 148 3.51 -2.74 4.98
C GLY A 148 3.52 -3.02 6.49
N ALA A 149 3.89 -4.23 6.90
CA ALA A 149 3.85 -4.63 8.31
C ALA A 149 5.10 -4.22 9.11
N ASN A 150 6.25 -4.08 8.45
CA ASN A 150 7.57 -3.92 9.07
C ASN A 150 8.37 -2.74 8.51
N ASN A 151 7.81 -2.00 7.53
CA ASN A 151 8.48 -0.93 6.78
C ASN A 151 9.80 -1.33 6.08
N SER A 152 10.03 -2.62 5.90
CA SER A 152 11.20 -3.16 5.20
C SER A 152 11.11 -2.92 3.69
N PHE A 153 12.26 -2.84 3.03
CA PHE A 153 12.35 -2.67 1.57
C PHE A 153 12.89 -3.96 0.96
N ARG A 154 12.02 -4.71 0.27
CA ARG A 154 12.38 -5.97 -0.40
C ARG A 154 12.86 -5.69 -1.82
N CYS A 155 14.14 -5.91 -2.09
CA CYS A 155 14.74 -5.74 -3.42
C CYS A 155 14.66 -7.05 -4.22
N ASN A 156 13.88 -7.05 -5.30
CA ASN A 156 13.59 -8.22 -6.14
C ASN A 156 14.40 -8.16 -7.44
N VAL A 157 15.29 -9.12 -7.71
CA VAL A 157 16.27 -9.04 -8.83
C VAL A 157 16.04 -10.11 -9.91
N PHE A 158 16.06 -9.70 -11.17
CA PHE A 158 15.71 -10.50 -12.34
C PHE A 158 16.77 -10.41 -13.45
N LYS A 159 16.80 -11.40 -14.36
CA LYS A 159 17.56 -11.36 -15.63
C LYS A 159 16.67 -11.67 -16.84
N SER A 160 16.61 -10.72 -17.77
CA SER A 160 15.99 -10.84 -19.10
C SER A 160 16.85 -11.64 -20.09
N LYS A 161 16.28 -11.99 -21.25
CA LYS A 161 17.03 -12.54 -22.40
C LYS A 161 17.79 -11.45 -23.17
N LYS A 162 17.10 -10.35 -23.51
CA LYS A 162 17.62 -9.21 -24.30
C LYS A 162 17.76 -7.95 -23.41
N LYS A 163 18.65 -6.99 -23.76
CA LYS A 163 18.70 -5.66 -23.10
C LYS A 163 17.35 -4.96 -23.23
N SER A 164 16.86 -4.83 -24.47
CA SER A 164 15.59 -4.18 -24.80
C SER A 164 14.40 -4.76 -24.01
N GLN A 165 14.41 -6.06 -23.71
CA GLN A 165 13.41 -6.67 -22.85
C GLN A 165 13.47 -6.12 -21.41
N ALA A 166 14.65 -6.01 -20.78
CA ALA A 166 14.77 -5.42 -19.43
C ALA A 166 14.38 -3.94 -19.43
N MET A 167 14.84 -3.16 -20.41
CA MET A 167 14.47 -1.74 -20.57
C MET A 167 12.95 -1.56 -20.71
N ARG A 168 12.28 -2.43 -21.49
CA ARG A 168 10.82 -2.44 -21.60
C ARG A 168 10.13 -2.72 -20.27
N VAL A 169 10.59 -3.69 -19.46
CA VAL A 169 9.99 -3.92 -18.13
C VAL A 169 10.10 -2.66 -17.26
N VAL A 170 11.29 -2.05 -17.20
CA VAL A 170 11.52 -0.82 -16.39
C VAL A 170 10.62 0.32 -16.84
N ARG A 171 10.51 0.59 -18.15
CA ARG A 171 9.59 1.62 -18.69
C ARG A 171 8.11 1.29 -18.48
N THR A 172 7.72 0.02 -18.57
CA THR A 172 6.33 -0.40 -18.38
C THR A 172 5.90 -0.26 -16.91
N VAL A 173 6.77 -0.62 -15.96
CA VAL A 173 6.50 -0.36 -14.53
C VAL A 173 6.51 1.15 -14.24
N GLY A 174 7.37 1.93 -14.91
CA GLY A 174 7.30 3.40 -14.89
C GLY A 174 5.92 3.93 -15.27
N GLN A 175 5.42 3.52 -16.43
CA GLN A 175 4.11 3.93 -16.95
C GLN A 175 2.94 3.39 -16.10
N ALA A 176 3.09 2.24 -15.44
CA ALA A 176 2.09 1.74 -14.49
C ALA A 176 1.90 2.67 -13.28
N PHE A 177 2.95 3.34 -12.79
CA PHE A 177 2.81 4.36 -11.75
C PHE A 177 1.98 5.55 -12.23
N GLU A 178 2.26 6.05 -13.43
CA GLU A 178 1.56 7.20 -14.03
C GLU A 178 0.06 6.88 -14.23
N VAL A 179 -0.26 5.73 -14.82
CA VAL A 179 -1.65 5.29 -15.04
C VAL A 179 -2.38 5.03 -13.72
N CYS A 180 -1.75 4.35 -12.75
CA CYS A 180 -2.34 4.12 -11.42
C CYS A 180 -2.61 5.44 -10.68
N HIS A 181 -1.70 6.42 -10.79
CA HIS A 181 -1.88 7.74 -10.19
C HIS A 181 -3.03 8.52 -10.85
N LYS A 182 -3.12 8.52 -12.19
CA LYS A 182 -4.26 9.13 -12.92
C LYS A 182 -5.61 8.56 -12.47
N LEU A 183 -5.72 7.23 -12.46
CA LEU A 183 -6.95 6.52 -12.07
C LEU A 183 -7.34 6.82 -10.61
N SER A 184 -6.37 6.83 -9.70
CA SER A 184 -6.59 7.22 -8.30
C SER A 184 -7.15 8.65 -8.18
N LEU A 185 -6.62 9.59 -8.96
CA LEU A 185 -7.12 10.97 -9.00
C LEU A 185 -8.54 11.07 -9.56
N GLN A 186 -8.84 10.35 -10.64
CA GLN A 186 -10.17 10.31 -11.27
C GLN A 186 -11.22 9.70 -10.32
N HIS A 187 -10.89 8.60 -9.64
CA HIS A 187 -11.78 8.00 -8.64
C HIS A 187 -12.01 8.94 -7.44
N ALA A 188 -10.98 9.67 -6.98
CA ALA A 188 -11.12 10.62 -5.88
C ALA A 188 -12.04 11.80 -6.23
N LEU A 189 -12.02 12.27 -7.49
CA LEU A 189 -12.92 13.33 -7.97
C LEU A 189 -14.35 12.81 -8.19
N HIS A 190 -14.51 11.66 -8.85
CA HIS A 190 -15.84 11.11 -9.16
C HIS A 190 -16.63 10.69 -7.89
N ASN A 191 -15.92 10.37 -6.81
CA ASN A 191 -16.53 10.10 -5.49
C ASN A 191 -16.91 11.38 -4.70
N ALA A 192 -16.54 12.59 -5.17
CA ALA A 192 -16.87 13.86 -4.50
C ALA A 192 -18.20 14.45 -5.02
N ASP A 193 -18.49 14.30 -6.31
CA ASP A 193 -19.70 14.85 -6.96
C ASP A 193 -20.94 13.93 -6.85
N GLY A 194 -20.90 12.91 -5.99
CA GLY A 194 -21.78 11.74 -6.05
C GLY A 194 -23.01 11.70 -5.12
N GLN A 195 -23.36 12.78 -4.40
CA GLN A 195 -24.40 12.70 -3.34
C GLN A 195 -25.25 13.98 -3.15
N ALA A 196 -25.93 14.43 -4.20
CA ALA A 196 -27.23 15.15 -4.19
C ALA A 196 -27.57 15.61 -5.63
N ASP A 197 -28.76 15.45 -6.19
CA ASP A 197 -29.92 14.64 -5.78
C ASP A 197 -30.61 14.09 -7.04
N GLY A 198 -31.28 12.94 -6.92
CA GLY A 198 -31.99 12.31 -8.02
C GLY A 198 -33.48 12.68 -8.06
N ALA A 199 -33.87 13.55 -8.99
CA ALA A 199 -35.28 13.81 -9.30
C ALA A 199 -35.49 14.03 -10.82
N SER A 200 -36.54 13.42 -11.36
CA SER A 200 -37.13 13.71 -12.68
C SER A 200 -37.56 15.19 -12.76
N ASP A 201 -37.74 15.83 -13.94
CA ASP A 201 -38.50 15.29 -15.08
C ASP A 201 -38.13 15.90 -16.45
N LYS A 202 -38.88 15.49 -17.48
CA LYS A 202 -38.70 15.81 -18.91
C LYS A 202 -39.12 17.24 -19.25
N SER A 203 -38.48 17.84 -20.26
CA SER A 203 -39.06 17.96 -21.61
C SER A 203 -38.23 18.81 -22.59
N ALA A 204 -38.34 18.43 -23.87
CA ALA A 204 -38.40 19.26 -25.09
C ALA A 204 -37.36 20.36 -25.42
N GLU A 205 -37.37 20.68 -26.72
CA GLU A 205 -36.73 21.75 -27.51
C GLU A 205 -36.68 23.14 -26.81
N GLU A 206 -35.77 24.07 -27.15
CA GLU A 206 -35.45 24.56 -28.51
C GLU A 206 -33.97 25.00 -28.74
N GLN A 207 -33.64 25.23 -30.02
CA GLN A 207 -32.51 26.04 -30.51
C GLN A 207 -33.06 27.08 -31.51
N PRO A 208 -32.26 28.08 -31.95
CA PRO A 208 -31.32 28.95 -31.23
C PRO A 208 -31.69 30.45 -31.48
N LEU A 209 -30.83 31.42 -31.13
CA LEU A 209 -30.40 32.54 -32.03
C LEU A 209 -29.43 33.54 -31.37
N GLU A 210 -28.96 34.51 -32.16
CA GLU A 210 -27.73 35.31 -32.00
C GLU A 210 -27.81 36.58 -31.12
N ALA A 211 -26.61 37.19 -30.98
CA ALA A 211 -26.33 38.61 -30.69
C ALA A 211 -26.48 39.07 -29.21
N THR A 212 -25.75 40.09 -28.73
CA THR A 212 -24.86 41.06 -29.41
C THR A 212 -23.61 41.35 -28.56
N ALA A 213 -22.46 41.63 -29.19
CA ALA A 213 -21.27 42.10 -28.48
C ALA A 213 -21.34 43.60 -28.11
N ARG A 214 -20.81 43.98 -26.93
CA ARG A 214 -20.25 45.32 -26.67
C ARG A 214 -19.38 45.36 -25.41
N HIS A 215 -18.28 46.12 -25.46
CA HIS A 215 -17.45 46.44 -24.30
C HIS A 215 -18.17 47.36 -23.32
N ARG A 216 -17.81 47.26 -22.03
CA ARG A 216 -17.22 48.41 -21.32
C ARG A 216 -16.28 48.01 -20.19
N ARG A 217 -15.20 48.77 -20.06
CA ARG A 217 -14.23 48.74 -18.96
C ARG A 217 -14.37 50.06 -18.21
N CYS A 218 -14.46 50.03 -16.88
CA CYS A 218 -13.80 50.99 -15.98
C CYS A 218 -14.01 50.62 -14.50
N SER A 219 -13.08 51.08 -13.66
CA SER A 219 -13.11 50.93 -12.20
C SER A 219 -13.40 52.30 -11.55
N PRO A 220 -12.76 52.75 -10.44
CA PRO A 220 -13.46 52.78 -9.15
C PRO A 220 -13.52 54.17 -8.45
N ALA A 221 -14.43 54.33 -7.49
CA ALA A 221 -14.40 55.34 -6.43
C ALA A 221 -15.29 54.85 -5.24
N SER A 222 -15.04 54.98 -3.93
CA SER A 222 -14.06 55.67 -3.05
C SER A 222 -14.59 56.89 -2.25
N SER A 223 -14.95 56.68 -0.97
CA SER A 223 -14.88 57.65 0.16
C SER A 223 -15.42 56.98 1.45
N GLN A 224 -14.65 56.91 2.55
CA GLN A 224 -14.59 57.84 3.71
C GLN A 224 -15.89 57.92 4.56
N SER A 225 -15.89 58.06 5.90
CA SER A 225 -14.85 58.00 6.95
C SER A 225 -15.51 58.15 8.34
N GLY A 226 -14.94 57.61 9.43
CA GLY A 226 -15.38 57.90 10.82
C GLY A 226 -14.76 56.98 11.88
N SER A 227 -14.50 57.51 13.08
CA SER A 227 -13.70 56.85 14.14
C SER A 227 -14.25 57.08 15.55
N ARG A 228 -13.68 56.34 16.54
CA ARG A 228 -13.60 56.65 18.00
C ARG A 228 -14.85 56.31 18.85
N ALA A 229 -14.77 55.79 20.10
CA ALA A 229 -13.76 55.00 20.84
C ALA A 229 -14.36 54.48 22.18
N GLU A 230 -13.56 53.77 22.98
CA GLU A 230 -13.73 53.48 24.44
C GLU A 230 -14.81 52.46 24.86
N THR A 231 -14.76 51.76 26.01
CA THR A 231 -13.67 51.26 26.91
C THR A 231 -14.30 50.30 27.94
N CYS A 232 -13.67 49.16 28.29
CA CYS A 232 -13.57 48.61 29.68
C CYS A 232 -12.93 47.21 29.77
N CYS A 233 -11.99 47.06 30.71
CA CYS A 233 -11.48 45.82 31.32
C CYS A 233 -11.69 45.95 32.85
N PRO A 234 -11.50 44.95 33.76
CA PRO A 234 -10.38 43.99 33.90
C PRO A 234 -10.85 42.53 34.19
N GLY A 235 -10.02 41.53 34.54
CA GLY A 235 -8.57 41.50 34.81
C GLY A 235 -7.96 40.09 34.96
N ASP A 236 -6.64 40.06 35.14
CA ASP A 236 -5.72 38.90 35.21
C ASP A 236 -5.69 38.20 36.59
N VAL A 237 -5.53 36.86 36.63
CA VAL A 237 -4.39 36.11 37.25
C VAL A 237 -4.34 34.68 36.68
N GLY A 238 -3.20 33.97 36.77
CA GLY A 238 -3.05 32.57 36.31
C GLY A 238 -2.41 31.59 37.32
N LEU A 239 -1.76 30.55 36.79
CA LEU A 239 -1.02 29.45 37.45
C LEU A 239 -1.80 28.15 37.79
N ASN A 240 -1.17 27.02 37.42
CA ASN A 240 -1.39 25.63 37.85
C ASN A 240 -0.43 25.33 39.05
N PRO A 241 -0.50 24.22 39.82
CA PRO A 241 -0.81 22.85 39.35
C PRO A 241 -1.55 21.89 40.32
N SER A 242 -1.80 20.68 39.81
CA SER A 242 -1.88 19.37 40.52
C SER A 242 -2.84 19.16 41.71
N LEU A 243 -3.67 18.10 41.62
CA LEU A 243 -3.55 16.94 42.51
C LEU A 243 -4.36 15.72 42.02
N SER A 244 -4.13 14.59 42.68
CA SER A 244 -4.68 13.26 42.40
C SER A 244 -6.19 13.10 42.68
N TRP A 245 -6.84 12.18 41.97
CA TRP A 245 -7.86 11.32 42.61
C TRP A 245 -7.76 9.87 42.10
N SER A 246 -8.14 8.92 42.96
CA SER A 246 -7.93 7.48 42.76
C SER A 246 -9.24 6.69 42.82
N LEU A 247 -9.36 5.74 41.89
CA LEU A 247 -9.89 4.39 42.09
C LEU A 247 -11.08 4.22 43.05
N ARG A 248 -12.30 4.11 42.51
CA ARG A 248 -13.37 3.32 43.15
C ARG A 248 -14.47 2.87 42.18
N SER A 249 -14.72 1.57 42.10
CA SER A 249 -15.99 0.99 41.61
C SER A 249 -17.04 1.02 42.73
N PRO A 250 -18.35 0.86 42.46
CA PRO A 250 -18.92 -0.49 42.59
C PRO A 250 -20.18 -0.84 41.74
N CYS A 251 -20.12 -1.97 41.04
CA CYS A 251 -21.20 -2.98 40.94
C CYS A 251 -22.53 -2.55 40.21
N PRO A 252 -23.66 -3.31 40.23
CA PRO A 252 -23.96 -4.17 39.07
C PRO A 252 -25.45 -4.31 38.61
N SER A 253 -25.66 -5.18 37.59
CA SER A 253 -26.85 -6.03 37.31
C SER A 253 -27.96 -5.59 36.32
N LEU A 254 -28.65 -6.61 35.76
CA LEU A 254 -29.88 -6.62 34.90
C LEU A 254 -29.67 -6.11 33.44
N CYS A 255 -29.78 -6.93 32.38
CA CYS A 255 -30.93 -7.67 31.75
C CYS A 255 -31.67 -6.84 30.67
N ALA A 256 -32.17 -7.37 29.53
CA ALA A 256 -32.02 -8.67 28.84
C ALA A 256 -32.59 -8.60 27.37
N GLN A 257 -32.41 -9.66 26.55
CA GLN A 257 -33.10 -9.99 25.26
C GLN A 257 -32.83 -9.04 24.06
N ASP A 258 -32.99 -9.39 22.76
CA ASP A 258 -33.55 -10.54 21.99
C ASP A 258 -32.47 -11.16 21.01
N ALA A 259 -32.48 -12.40 20.47
CA ALA A 259 -33.41 -13.15 19.58
C ALA A 259 -33.57 -12.53 18.16
N GLU A 260 -33.56 -13.21 16.98
CA GLU A 260 -33.46 -14.64 16.52
C GLU A 260 -33.12 -14.63 14.96
N ASN A 261 -32.86 -15.66 14.11
CA ASN A 261 -32.64 -17.13 14.12
C ASN A 261 -32.03 -17.62 12.73
N CYS A 262 -31.81 -18.95 12.56
CA CYS A 262 -31.81 -19.77 11.30
C CYS A 262 -30.65 -19.69 10.24
N SER A 263 -30.35 -20.75 9.44
CA SER A 263 -30.42 -22.24 9.61
C SER A 263 -29.77 -23.06 8.44
N LEU A 264 -29.51 -24.36 8.65
CA LEU A 264 -29.21 -25.50 7.70
C LEU A 264 -27.85 -25.48 6.91
N HIS A 265 -26.98 -26.52 6.81
CA HIS A 265 -27.05 -28.00 6.56
C HIS A 265 -26.95 -28.41 5.05
N PRO A 266 -26.55 -29.66 4.63
CA PRO A 266 -26.53 -30.97 5.33
C PRO A 266 -25.39 -32.02 5.04
N ALA A 267 -25.47 -33.20 5.69
CA ALA A 267 -24.98 -34.57 5.33
C ALA A 267 -23.45 -34.86 5.18
N GLY A 268 -22.91 -36.09 5.37
CA GLY A 268 -23.38 -37.42 5.83
C GLY A 268 -22.29 -38.49 5.49
N SER A 269 -21.87 -39.45 6.33
CA SER A 269 -22.54 -40.71 6.77
C SER A 269 -21.64 -41.47 7.79
N GLN A 270 -22.16 -41.94 8.94
CA GLN A 270 -22.58 -43.32 9.30
C GLN A 270 -21.53 -44.46 9.35
N GLN A 271 -21.25 -44.97 10.57
CA GLN A 271 -21.43 -46.35 11.09
C GLN A 271 -20.81 -46.42 12.50
N LEU A 272 -21.50 -46.61 13.64
CA LEU A 272 -22.43 -47.66 14.11
C LEU A 272 -21.71 -48.94 14.60
N LEU A 273 -21.53 -49.07 15.93
CA LEU A 273 -21.51 -50.34 16.69
C LEU A 273 -21.71 -50.11 18.20
N SER A 274 -22.34 -51.08 18.87
CA SER A 274 -22.70 -51.19 20.31
C SER A 274 -23.21 -52.64 20.55
N PRO A 275 -23.48 -53.18 21.76
CA PRO A 275 -23.53 -52.54 23.11
C PRO A 275 -22.87 -53.35 24.27
N SER A 276 -22.83 -52.77 25.49
CA SER A 276 -23.25 -53.45 26.74
C SER A 276 -23.21 -52.53 27.98
N SER A 277 -24.05 -52.85 28.97
CA SER A 277 -24.20 -52.24 30.31
C SER A 277 -23.47 -53.12 31.37
N PRO A 278 -23.39 -52.83 32.69
CA PRO A 278 -24.19 -51.89 33.49
C PRO A 278 -23.45 -51.06 34.57
N CYS A 279 -24.23 -50.40 35.43
CA CYS A 279 -23.83 -49.48 36.48
C CYS A 279 -23.05 -50.14 37.64
N SER A 280 -22.16 -49.37 38.29
CA SER A 280 -22.09 -49.29 39.75
C SER A 280 -21.27 -48.07 40.23
N SER A 281 -21.55 -47.65 41.46
CA SER A 281 -20.92 -46.53 42.16
C SER A 281 -19.39 -46.65 42.28
N ALA A 282 -18.67 -45.61 41.86
CA ALA A 282 -17.29 -45.37 42.25
C ALA A 282 -17.23 -44.15 43.19
N SER A 283 -16.55 -44.29 44.33
CA SER A 283 -16.34 -43.21 45.29
C SER A 283 -15.45 -42.11 44.70
N ILE A 284 -15.76 -40.84 45.00
CA ILE A 284 -14.92 -39.71 44.60
C ILE A 284 -13.62 -39.80 45.41
N THR A 285 -12.55 -40.27 44.77
CA THR A 285 -11.22 -40.28 45.39
C THR A 285 -10.70 -38.84 45.48
N PRO A 286 -10.14 -38.40 46.63
CA PRO A 286 -9.77 -37.01 46.85
C PRO A 286 -8.66 -36.52 45.88
N LEU A 287 -7.90 -37.45 45.30
CA LEU A 287 -6.88 -37.17 44.30
C LEU A 287 -7.46 -36.63 42.98
N ALA A 288 -8.65 -37.12 42.58
CA ALA A 288 -9.27 -36.75 41.30
C ALA A 288 -9.86 -35.33 41.34
N SER A 289 -10.48 -34.94 42.45
CA SER A 289 -10.97 -33.57 42.66
C SER A 289 -9.82 -32.57 42.81
N GLN A 290 -8.73 -32.95 43.48
CA GLN A 290 -7.51 -32.13 43.60
C GLN A 290 -6.89 -31.83 42.22
N HIS A 291 -6.78 -32.84 41.34
CA HIS A 291 -6.27 -32.66 39.97
C HIS A 291 -7.15 -31.71 39.14
N CYS A 292 -8.48 -31.79 39.28
CA CYS A 292 -9.41 -30.88 38.60
C CYS A 292 -9.18 -29.41 39.00
N LEU A 293 -9.05 -29.14 40.30
CA LEU A 293 -8.76 -27.80 40.81
C LEU A 293 -7.41 -27.25 40.31
N GLN A 294 -6.39 -28.11 40.22
CA GLN A 294 -5.06 -27.74 39.72
C GLN A 294 -5.06 -27.36 38.23
N LEU A 295 -5.83 -28.08 37.39
CA LEU A 295 -6.04 -27.71 35.99
C LEU A 295 -6.76 -26.36 35.87
N LEU A 296 -7.80 -26.13 36.67
CA LEU A 296 -8.60 -24.90 36.65
C LEU A 296 -7.76 -23.69 37.10
N GLN A 297 -6.92 -23.85 38.13
CA GLN A 297 -5.94 -22.84 38.56
C GLN A 297 -4.93 -22.52 37.43
N GLN A 298 -4.43 -23.53 36.72
CA GLN A 298 -3.48 -23.33 35.63
C GLN A 298 -4.11 -22.65 34.41
N GLN A 299 -5.37 -22.94 34.10
CA GLN A 299 -6.14 -22.21 33.07
C GLN A 299 -6.35 -20.74 33.44
N LEU A 300 -6.71 -20.44 34.69
CA LEU A 300 -6.91 -19.07 35.18
C LEU A 300 -5.59 -18.28 35.14
N LEU A 301 -4.47 -18.89 35.54
CA LEU A 301 -3.15 -18.27 35.46
C LEU A 301 -2.72 -18.02 34.00
N GLN A 302 -3.02 -18.94 33.08
CA GLN A 302 -2.80 -18.72 31.64
C GLN A 302 -3.65 -17.56 31.09
N GLN A 303 -4.92 -17.46 31.49
CA GLN A 303 -5.81 -16.38 31.08
C GLN A 303 -5.36 -15.02 31.63
N GLN A 304 -4.89 -14.98 32.88
CA GLN A 304 -4.28 -13.79 33.48
C GLN A 304 -3.05 -13.35 32.68
N GLN A 305 -2.16 -14.30 32.34
CA GLN A 305 -0.93 -14.00 31.60
C GLN A 305 -1.23 -13.46 30.19
N GLN A 306 -2.19 -14.04 29.48
CA GLN A 306 -2.67 -13.55 28.18
C GLN A 306 -3.25 -12.14 28.29
N THR A 307 -4.08 -11.89 29.31
CA THR A 307 -4.68 -10.56 29.58
C THR A 307 -3.61 -9.51 29.85
N GLN A 308 -2.59 -9.84 30.66
CA GLN A 308 -1.48 -8.94 30.97
C GLN A 308 -0.66 -8.58 29.72
N VAL A 309 -0.41 -9.55 28.83
CA VAL A 309 0.26 -9.30 27.55
C VAL A 309 -0.58 -8.43 26.62
N ALA A 310 -1.90 -8.64 26.55
CA ALA A 310 -2.80 -7.80 25.75
C ALA A 310 -2.84 -6.35 26.27
N VAL A 311 -2.90 -6.15 27.59
CA VAL A 311 -2.84 -4.81 28.22
C VAL A 311 -1.51 -4.11 27.92
N ALA A 312 -0.38 -4.83 27.99
CA ALA A 312 0.93 -4.28 27.66
C ALA A 312 1.04 -3.86 26.18
N GLN A 313 0.47 -4.65 25.26
CA GLN A 313 0.39 -4.29 23.83
C GLN A 313 -0.47 -3.03 23.60
N VAL A 314 -1.63 -2.93 24.26
CA VAL A 314 -2.50 -1.74 24.18
C VAL A 314 -1.79 -0.50 24.73
N GLN A 315 -1.03 -0.62 25.82
CA GLN A 315 -0.27 0.50 26.36
C GLN A 315 0.83 0.96 25.41
N LEU A 316 1.63 0.03 24.86
CA LEU A 316 2.67 0.33 23.87
C LEU A 316 2.10 1.07 22.64
N LEU A 317 0.92 0.67 22.16
CA LEU A 317 0.24 1.34 21.05
C LEU A 317 -0.26 2.75 21.41
N LYS A 318 -0.71 2.98 22.65
CA LYS A 318 -1.05 4.33 23.14
C LYS A 318 0.18 5.23 23.21
N ASP A 319 1.28 4.72 23.76
CA ASP A 319 2.53 5.47 23.91
C ASP A 319 3.12 5.81 22.54
N GLN A 320 3.07 4.87 21.58
CA GLN A 320 3.44 5.11 20.19
C GLN A 320 2.56 6.17 19.50
N LEU A 321 1.24 6.13 19.71
CA LEU A 321 0.30 7.13 19.16
C LEU A 321 0.54 8.52 19.76
N ALA A 322 0.84 8.61 21.06
CA ALA A 322 1.20 9.86 21.72
C ALA A 322 2.50 10.44 21.17
N ALA A 323 3.54 9.62 20.99
CA ALA A 323 4.81 10.02 20.41
C ALA A 323 4.68 10.50 18.95
N GLU A 324 3.94 9.78 18.11
CA GLU A 324 3.65 10.17 16.72
C GLU A 324 2.86 11.50 16.67
N THR A 325 1.91 11.69 17.59
CA THR A 325 1.13 12.94 17.70
C THR A 325 2.03 14.12 18.10
N ALA A 326 2.93 13.94 19.08
CA ALA A 326 3.88 14.96 19.48
C ALA A 326 4.85 15.33 18.34
N ALA A 327 5.42 14.33 17.65
CA ALA A 327 6.29 14.54 16.49
C ALA A 327 5.57 15.25 15.34
N ARG A 328 4.28 14.94 15.11
CA ARG A 328 3.43 15.62 14.12
C ARG A 328 3.18 17.10 14.48
N ILE A 329 2.93 17.40 15.75
CA ILE A 329 2.77 18.79 16.23
C ILE A 329 4.06 19.57 16.05
N GLU A 330 5.21 19.00 16.43
CA GLU A 330 6.52 19.64 16.27
C GLU A 330 6.86 19.89 14.78
N ALA A 331 6.62 18.90 13.91
CA ALA A 331 6.81 19.06 12.48
C ALA A 331 5.93 20.19 11.90
N GLN A 332 4.67 20.31 12.33
CA GLN A 332 3.82 21.43 11.92
C GLN A 332 4.33 22.78 12.45
N ALA A 333 4.85 22.84 13.68
CA ALA A 333 5.43 24.07 14.23
C ALA A 333 6.66 24.52 13.42
N ARG A 334 7.57 23.59 13.09
CA ARG A 334 8.73 23.84 12.22
C ARG A 334 8.30 24.35 10.83
N VAL A 335 7.26 23.78 10.23
CA VAL A 335 6.72 24.26 8.93
C VAL A 335 6.10 25.66 9.05
N ARG A 336 5.31 25.94 10.11
CA ARG A 336 4.75 27.29 10.35
C ARG A 336 5.87 28.33 10.49
N GLN A 337 6.94 28.02 11.22
CA GLN A 337 8.09 28.91 11.37
C GLN A 337 8.78 29.20 10.02
N LEU A 338 8.97 28.17 9.18
CA LEU A 338 9.54 28.35 7.85
C LEU A 338 8.64 29.16 6.91
N LEU A 339 7.32 29.07 7.04
CA LEU A 339 6.39 29.90 6.26
C LEU A 339 6.44 31.38 6.68
N LEU A 340 6.63 31.67 7.97
CA LEU A 340 6.86 33.03 8.46
C LEU A 340 8.19 33.60 7.96
N THR A 341 9.31 32.89 8.12
CA THR A 341 10.61 33.42 7.65
C THR A 341 10.67 33.60 6.13
N ASN A 342 10.02 32.73 5.34
CA ASN A 342 9.89 32.95 3.89
C ASN A 342 9.04 34.18 3.55
N ARG A 343 7.96 34.44 4.31
CA ARG A 343 7.14 35.66 4.14
C ARG A 343 7.96 36.93 4.40
N ASP A 344 8.73 36.94 5.48
CA ASP A 344 9.54 38.10 5.87
C ASP A 344 10.68 38.36 4.86
N LEU A 345 11.34 37.29 4.38
CA LEU A 345 12.33 37.37 3.30
C LEU A 345 11.72 37.90 2.00
N LEU A 346 10.51 37.48 1.62
CA LEU A 346 9.81 38.00 0.45
C LEU A 346 9.41 39.49 0.62
N GLN A 347 9.07 39.92 1.83
CA GLN A 347 8.85 41.33 2.13
C GLN A 347 10.15 42.15 1.97
N HIS A 348 11.28 41.65 2.50
CA HIS A 348 12.58 42.30 2.35
C HIS A 348 13.02 42.38 0.87
N VAL A 349 12.85 41.30 0.10
CA VAL A 349 13.14 41.29 -1.35
C VAL A 349 12.23 42.28 -2.09
N SER A 350 10.95 42.37 -1.77
CA SER A 350 10.06 43.34 -2.44
C SER A 350 10.38 44.80 -2.10
N LEU A 351 10.87 45.08 -0.89
CA LEU A 351 11.41 46.39 -0.51
C LEU A 351 12.68 46.73 -1.32
N LEU A 352 13.63 45.81 -1.42
CA LEU A 352 14.88 46.00 -2.15
C LEU A 352 14.65 46.18 -3.66
N VAL A 353 13.76 45.37 -4.27
CA VAL A 353 13.34 45.55 -5.66
C VAL A 353 12.71 46.94 -5.86
N ARG A 354 11.84 47.38 -4.95
CA ARG A 354 11.24 48.73 -5.03
C ARG A 354 12.30 49.84 -4.93
N GLN A 355 13.30 49.69 -4.07
CA GLN A 355 14.42 50.64 -3.97
C GLN A 355 15.26 50.65 -5.26
N LEU A 356 15.58 49.48 -5.83
CA LEU A 356 16.29 49.39 -7.11
C LEU A 356 15.50 50.07 -8.25
N THR A 357 14.20 49.82 -8.39
CA THR A 357 13.40 50.48 -9.45
C THR A 357 13.30 52.01 -9.29
N VAL A 358 13.56 52.56 -8.10
CA VAL A 358 13.63 54.02 -7.86
C VAL A 358 15.03 54.58 -8.14
N LEU A 359 16.07 53.75 -8.10
CA LEU A 359 17.44 54.10 -8.51
C LEU A 359 17.65 53.95 -10.01
N GLU A 360 17.04 52.95 -10.65
CA GLU A 360 17.03 52.74 -12.11
C GLU A 360 16.20 53.79 -12.87
N ALA A 361 15.33 54.53 -12.17
CA ALA A 361 14.50 55.61 -12.70
C ALA A 361 15.09 57.02 -12.45
N ARG A 362 16.40 57.11 -12.21
CA ARG A 362 17.16 58.35 -11.98
C ARG A 362 18.39 58.44 -12.88
#